data_AF-A0A5E5PS02-F1
#
_entry.id   AF-A0A5E5PS02-F1
#
_cell.length_a   1.000
_cell.length_b   1.000
_cell.length_c   1.000
_cell.angle_alpha   90.00
_cell.angle_beta   90.00
_cell.angle_gamma   90.00
#
_symmetry.space_group_name_H-M   'P 1'
#
loop_
_entity.id
_entity.type
_entity.pdbx_description
1 polymer ?
#
loop_
_entity_poly.entity_id
_entity_poly.type
_entity_poly.pdbx_seq_one_letter_code
_entity_poly.pdbx_strand_id
1 'polypeptide(L)'
;MGCRVGDTEKQERLNTKDTGYNVEAFSSKAKTAMYNNDGKILKTYELSELCHKHYPEESCFWIQKIKQVSEQDIAKCFESLPENWMSDIDKKFGNNLY
;
A
#
# COMPACT_ATOMS: atom_id res chain seq x y z
N MET A 1 1.80 -2.57 -7.21
CA MET A 1 2.83 -3.56 -6.82
C MET A 1 2.20 -4.91 -6.47
N GLY A 2 1.20 -4.97 -5.58
CA GLY A 2 0.56 -6.25 -5.20
C GLY A 2 -0.08 -7.05 -6.35
N CYS A 3 -0.66 -6.38 -7.36
CA CYS A 3 -1.25 -7.04 -8.54
C CYS A 3 -0.27 -7.81 -9.44
N ARG A 4 1.05 -7.65 -9.24
CA ARG A 4 2.10 -8.37 -9.99
C ARG A 4 2.69 -9.54 -9.20
N VAL A 5 2.28 -9.70 -7.95
CA VAL A 5 2.69 -10.80 -7.07
C VAL A 5 1.75 -11.97 -7.35
N GLY A 6 2.28 -13.19 -7.46
CA GLY A 6 1.45 -14.39 -7.61
C GLY A 6 0.84 -14.83 -6.28
N ASP A 7 -0.25 -15.61 -6.33
CA ASP A 7 -0.99 -16.03 -5.14
C ASP A 7 -0.14 -16.84 -4.16
N THR A 8 0.72 -17.73 -4.66
CA THR A 8 1.71 -18.46 -3.84
C THR A 8 2.64 -17.50 -3.10
N GLU A 9 3.20 -16.51 -3.79
CA GLU A 9 4.11 -15.54 -3.19
C GLU A 9 3.38 -14.66 -2.16
N LYS A 10 2.15 -14.23 -2.44
CA LYS A 10 1.30 -13.52 -1.46
C LYS A 10 1.09 -14.35 -0.20
N GLN A 11 0.81 -15.64 -0.36
CA GLN A 11 0.62 -16.56 0.76
C GLN A 11 1.91 -16.75 1.58
N GLU A 12 3.07 -16.88 0.94
CA GLU A 12 4.35 -16.95 1.65
C GLU A 12 4.63 -15.67 2.44
N ARG A 13 4.42 -14.50 1.83
CA ARG A 13 4.63 -13.20 2.49
C ARG A 13 3.70 -12.97 3.68
N LEU A 14 2.46 -13.46 3.61
CA LEU A 14 1.48 -13.38 4.70
C LEU A 14 1.84 -14.27 5.89
N ASN A 15 2.54 -15.38 5.66
CA ASN A 15 2.79 -16.40 6.69
C ASN A 15 4.25 -16.46 7.17
N THR A 16 5.17 -15.76 6.51
CA THR A 16 6.60 -15.77 6.87
C THR A 16 6.88 -15.06 8.19
N LYS A 17 7.94 -15.52 8.88
CA LYS A 17 8.55 -14.81 10.02
C LYS A 17 9.74 -13.95 9.61
N ASP A 18 10.15 -14.03 8.34
CA ASP A 18 11.24 -13.21 7.81
C ASP A 18 10.79 -11.76 7.64
N THR A 19 11.33 -10.89 8.50
CA THR A 19 11.05 -9.45 8.50
C THR A 19 11.58 -8.73 7.26
N GLY A 20 12.45 -9.35 6.46
CA GLY A 20 12.91 -8.82 5.17
C GLY A 20 11.98 -9.16 3.99
N TYR A 21 11.05 -10.09 4.18
CA TYR A 21 10.20 -10.66 3.13
C TYR A 21 8.69 -10.53 3.40
N ASN A 22 8.27 -10.24 4.63
CA ASN A 22 6.87 -10.09 5.01
C ASN A 22 6.14 -8.94 4.27
N VAL A 23 4.84 -8.81 4.52
CA VAL A 23 3.97 -7.79 3.87
C VAL A 23 4.46 -6.36 4.16
N GLU A 24 4.96 -6.08 5.35
CA GLU A 24 5.52 -4.76 5.73
C GLU A 24 6.81 -4.43 4.96
N ALA A 25 7.71 -5.41 4.81
CA ALA A 25 8.91 -5.28 4.00
C ALA A 25 8.58 -5.09 2.52
N PHE A 26 7.45 -5.62 2.06
CA PHE A 26 6.94 -5.40 0.72
C PHE A 26 6.37 -3.98 0.55
N SER A 27 5.53 -3.50 1.48
CA SER A 27 4.90 -2.17 1.41
C SER A 27 5.92 -1.04 1.51
N SER A 28 6.96 -1.19 2.36
CA SER A 28 8.05 -0.20 2.51
C SER A 28 8.92 0.00 1.25
N LYS A 29 8.82 -0.93 0.29
CA LYS A 29 9.50 -0.84 -1.01
C LYS A 29 8.62 -0.22 -2.10
N ALA A 30 7.39 0.18 -1.79
CA ALA A 30 6.47 0.81 -2.73
C ALA A 30 7.07 2.07 -3.37
N LYS A 31 7.08 2.07 -4.70
CA LYS A 31 7.61 3.14 -5.55
C LYS A 31 6.47 3.83 -6.29
N THR A 32 6.67 5.11 -6.52
CA THR A 32 5.77 5.96 -7.32
C THR A 32 6.29 6.07 -8.75
N ALA A 33 5.55 6.76 -9.62
CA ALA A 33 6.04 7.19 -10.93
C ALA A 33 6.79 8.54 -10.88
N MET A 34 6.99 9.10 -9.69
CA MET A 34 7.63 10.40 -9.50
C MET A 34 9.13 10.26 -9.27
N TYR A 35 9.88 11.25 -9.73
CA TYR A 35 11.33 11.30 -9.64
C TYR A 35 11.75 12.50 -8.80
N ASN A 36 12.84 12.35 -8.05
CA ASN A 36 13.51 13.48 -7.42
C ASN A 36 14.38 14.24 -8.44
N ASN A 37 14.98 15.34 -8.01
CA ASN A 37 15.84 16.17 -8.87
C ASN A 37 17.10 15.45 -9.38
N ASP A 38 17.53 14.38 -8.70
CA ASP A 38 18.67 13.55 -9.11
C ASP A 38 18.26 12.42 -10.09
N GLY A 39 17.00 12.35 -10.50
CA GLY A 39 16.48 11.30 -11.37
C GLY A 39 16.21 9.95 -10.66
N LYS A 40 16.23 9.91 -9.32
CA LYS A 40 15.85 8.73 -8.53
C LYS A 40 14.33 8.66 -8.41
N ILE A 41 13.75 7.48 -8.67
CA ILE A 41 12.32 7.20 -8.40
C ILE A 41 12.06 7.27 -6.89
N LEU A 42 11.05 8.05 -6.52
CA LEU A 42 10.62 8.21 -5.13
C LEU A 42 9.77 7.03 -4.66
N LYS A 43 10.04 6.58 -3.44
CA LYS A 43 9.09 5.73 -2.71
C LYS A 43 7.86 6.51 -2.31
N THR A 44 6.76 5.80 -2.03
CA THR A 44 5.50 6.45 -1.66
C THR A 44 5.63 7.32 -0.41
N TYR A 45 6.33 6.85 0.62
CA TYR A 45 6.54 7.65 1.83
C TYR A 45 7.44 8.87 1.58
N GLU A 46 8.51 8.71 0.78
CA GLU A 46 9.41 9.82 0.41
C GLU A 46 8.63 10.91 -0.35
N LEU A 47 7.74 10.51 -1.27
CA LEU A 47 6.87 11.45 -1.97
C LEU A 47 5.89 12.14 -1.01
N SER A 48 5.29 11.41 -0.07
CA SER A 48 4.39 11.98 0.94
C SER A 48 5.11 13.02 1.81
N GLU A 49 6.36 12.78 2.20
CA GLU A 49 7.17 13.72 2.96
C GLU A 49 7.45 14.99 2.15
N LEU A 50 7.75 14.85 0.85
CA LEU A 50 7.93 15.99 -0.06
C LEU A 50 6.64 16.79 -0.23
N CYS A 51 5.50 16.12 -0.41
CA CYS A 51 4.19 16.77 -0.47
C CYS A 51 3.93 17.57 0.81
N HIS A 52 4.19 16.98 1.99
CA HIS A 52 4.01 17.69 3.26
C HIS A 52 4.94 18.89 3.40
N LYS A 53 6.19 18.77 2.96
CA LYS A 53 7.16 19.87 2.98
C LYS A 53 6.76 21.06 2.10
N HIS A 54 6.20 20.78 0.92
CA HIS A 54 5.89 21.83 -0.07
C HIS A 54 4.44 22.34 0.00
N TYR A 55 3.51 21.49 0.43
CA TYR A 55 2.06 21.71 0.47
C TYR A 55 1.50 21.22 1.81
N PRO A 56 1.87 21.87 2.94
CA PRO A 56 1.55 21.36 4.27
C PRO A 56 0.05 21.36 4.56
N GLU A 57 -0.70 22.37 4.10
CA GLU A 57 -2.13 22.49 4.34
C GLU A 57 -2.92 21.39 3.62
N GLU A 58 -2.63 21.18 2.33
CA GLU A 58 -3.23 20.15 1.50
C GLU A 58 -2.87 18.75 2.00
N SER A 59 -1.61 18.56 2.40
CA SER A 59 -1.15 17.29 2.96
C SER A 59 -1.87 16.99 4.28
N CYS A 60 -2.01 17.96 5.18
CA CYS A 60 -2.78 17.81 6.41
C CYS A 60 -4.25 17.51 6.14
N PHE A 61 -4.87 18.22 5.18
CA PHE A 61 -6.24 17.95 4.77
C PHE A 61 -6.44 16.50 4.33
N TRP A 62 -5.58 15.99 3.44
CA TRP A 62 -5.67 14.61 2.96
C TRP A 62 -5.34 13.59 4.04
N ILE A 63 -4.36 13.84 4.90
CA ILE A 63 -4.06 12.98 6.06
C ILE A 63 -5.28 12.87 6.97
N GLN A 64 -5.98 13.97 7.25
CA GLN A 64 -7.20 13.95 8.05
C GLN A 64 -8.31 13.15 7.39
N LYS A 65 -8.48 13.27 6.06
CA LYS A 65 -9.47 12.49 5.31
C LYS A 65 -9.14 11.00 5.31
N ILE A 66 -7.88 10.63 5.09
CA ILE A 66 -7.44 9.23 5.10
C ILE A 66 -7.62 8.62 6.49
N LYS A 67 -7.30 9.35 7.57
CA LYS A 67 -7.51 8.90 8.95
C LYS A 67 -8.97 8.64 9.33
N GLN A 68 -9.93 9.21 8.60
CA GLN A 68 -11.36 8.95 8.83
C GLN A 68 -11.82 7.63 8.21
N VAL A 69 -11.02 7.02 7.33
CA VAL A 69 -11.33 5.73 6.73
C VAL A 69 -10.94 4.64 7.72
N SER A 70 -11.91 3.85 8.17
CA SER A 70 -11.64 2.75 9.09
C SER A 70 -11.12 1.51 8.35
N GLU A 71 -10.35 0.67 9.03
CA GLU A 71 -9.95 -0.65 8.52
C GLU A 71 -11.16 -1.50 8.11
N GLN A 72 -12.30 -1.34 8.79
CA GLN A 72 -13.55 -2.03 8.47
C GLN A 72 -14.13 -1.56 7.13
N ASP A 73 -14.03 -0.27 6.81
CA ASP A 73 -14.49 0.26 5.53
C ASP A 73 -13.59 -0.24 4.39
N ILE A 74 -12.28 -0.33 4.63
CA ILE A 74 -11.32 -0.90 3.68
C ILE A 74 -11.63 -2.39 3.46
N ALA A 75 -11.83 -3.16 4.52
CA ALA A 75 -12.18 -4.58 4.44
C ALA A 75 -13.49 -4.81 3.67
N LYS A 76 -14.55 -4.03 3.96
CA LYS A 76 -15.81 -4.09 3.22
C LYS A 76 -15.63 -3.78 1.74
N CYS A 77 -14.77 -2.83 1.39
CA CYS A 77 -14.44 -2.56 -0.02
C CYS A 77 -13.87 -3.81 -0.69
N PHE A 78 -12.90 -4.49 -0.08
CA PHE A 78 -12.32 -5.74 -0.62
C PHE A 78 -13.35 -6.89 -0.69
N GLU A 79 -14.18 -7.06 0.34
CA GLU A 79 -15.22 -8.10 0.38
C GLU A 79 -16.28 -7.90 -0.71
N SER A 80 -16.59 -6.65 -1.05
CA SER A 80 -17.55 -6.32 -2.10
C SER A 80 -17.07 -6.65 -3.52
N LEU A 81 -15.77 -6.93 -3.70
CA LEU A 81 -15.21 -7.23 -5.02
C LEU A 81 -15.59 -8.65 -5.47
N PRO A 82 -16.06 -8.83 -6.71
CA PRO A 82 -16.32 -10.14 -7.28
C PRO A 82 -15.07 -11.05 -7.28
N GLU A 83 -15.28 -12.34 -7.07
CA GLU A 83 -14.21 -13.35 -6.98
C GLU A 83 -13.42 -13.48 -8.29
N ASN A 84 -14.06 -13.22 -9.44
CA ASN A 84 -13.41 -13.20 -10.75
C ASN A 84 -12.54 -11.95 -10.98
N TRP A 85 -12.59 -10.94 -10.11
CA TRP A 85 -11.71 -9.77 -10.17
C TRP A 85 -10.53 -9.89 -9.21
N MET A 86 -10.76 -10.50 -8.05
CA MET A 86 -9.77 -10.61 -6.99
C MET A 86 -10.02 -11.88 -6.19
N SER A 87 -9.02 -12.77 -6.15
CA SER A 87 -9.07 -13.99 -5.34
C SER A 87 -9.08 -13.64 -3.83
N ASP A 88 -9.47 -14.60 -2.99
CA ASP A 88 -9.49 -14.37 -1.53
C ASP A 88 -8.11 -14.06 -0.96
N ILE A 89 -7.05 -14.68 -1.50
CA ILE A 89 -5.69 -14.39 -1.09
C ILE A 89 -5.27 -12.98 -1.50
N ASP A 90 -5.77 -12.46 -2.62
CA ASP A 90 -5.53 -11.08 -3.07
C ASP A 90 -6.21 -10.07 -2.18
N LYS A 91 -7.47 -10.32 -1.81
CA LYS A 91 -8.22 -9.51 -0.86
C LYS A 91 -7.49 -9.48 0.49
N LYS A 92 -7.08 -10.64 0.98
CA LYS A 92 -6.35 -10.76 2.24
C LYS A 92 -5.00 -10.05 2.20
N PHE A 93 -4.24 -10.24 1.11
CA PHE A 93 -2.95 -9.57 0.93
C PHE A 93 -3.12 -8.05 0.85
N GLY A 94 -4.10 -7.57 0.08
CA GLY A 94 -4.44 -6.16 -0.04
C GLY A 94 -4.84 -5.52 1.29
N ASN A 95 -5.66 -6.21 2.08
CA ASN A 95 -6.11 -5.73 3.40
C ASN A 95 -4.99 -5.69 4.45
N ASN A 96 -3.86 -6.38 4.24
CA ASN A 96 -2.69 -6.30 5.14
C ASN A 96 -1.68 -5.22 4.71
N LEU A 97 -1.91 -4.52 3.59
CA LEU A 97 -1.05 -3.41 3.15
C LEU A 97 -1.45 -2.06 3.75
N TYR A 98 -2.63 -1.96 4.35
CA TYR A 98 -3.24 -0.74 4.89
C TYR A 98 -3.71 -0.99 6.31
#